data_AF-A0A6S6P2Z9-F1
#
_entry.id   AF-A0A6S6P2Z9-F1
#
_cell.length_a   1.000
_cell.length_b   1.000
_cell.length_c   1.000
_cell.angle_alpha   90.00
_cell.angle_beta   90.00
_cell.angle_gamma   90.00
#
_symmetry.space_group_name_H-M   'P 1'
#
loop_
_entity.id
_entity.type
_entity.pdbx_description
1 polymer ?
#
loop_
_entity_poly.entity_id
_entity_poly.type
_entity_poly.pdbx_seq_one_letter_code
_entity_poly.pdbx_strand_id
1 'polypeptide(L)'
;MTKRISGLVGAVTVLAAIGLAGPAAAADSWEMPDVEGAILQEAHDTILSTTGGAVVPQTSTADGTPYEQINLTNWVVCSQSPSAGGTITVDEPPQLEVARFNSCG
;
A
#
# COMPACT_ATOMS: atom_id res chain seq x y z
N MET A 1 32.24 57.37 -14.07
CA MET A 1 32.22 56.19 -14.97
C MET A 1 33.30 55.23 -14.52
N THR A 2 32.97 54.28 -13.65
CA THR A 2 33.95 53.39 -13.02
C THR A 2 34.18 52.16 -13.89
N LYS A 3 35.39 52.00 -14.41
CA LYS A 3 35.82 50.79 -15.14
C LYS A 3 37.19 50.39 -14.64
N ARG A 4 37.31 49.12 -14.24
CA ARG A 4 38.43 48.16 -14.35
C ARG A 4 38.49 47.29 -13.09
N ILE A 5 38.14 46.01 -13.24
CA ILE A 5 38.60 44.96 -12.33
C ILE A 5 39.03 43.77 -13.20
N SER A 6 40.35 43.63 -13.34
CA SER A 6 41.07 42.39 -13.67
C SER A 6 40.84 41.37 -12.53
N GLY A 7 40.79 40.06 -12.65
CA GLY A 7 41.05 39.07 -13.70
C GLY A 7 41.20 37.70 -13.01
N LEU A 8 40.96 36.63 -13.77
CA LEU A 8 41.51 35.25 -13.68
C LEU A 8 41.18 34.32 -12.47
N VAL A 9 40.45 33.25 -12.83
CA VAL A 9 40.70 31.81 -12.56
C VAL A 9 40.55 31.27 -11.13
N GLY A 10 39.55 30.38 -10.97
CA GLY A 10 39.51 29.37 -9.91
C GLY A 10 38.49 28.29 -10.26
N ALA A 11 38.91 27.03 -10.30
CA ALA A 11 38.32 25.93 -11.05
C ALA A 11 36.96 25.42 -10.56
N VAL A 12 36.15 24.98 -11.54
CA VAL A 12 34.93 24.18 -11.41
C VAL A 12 35.26 22.83 -10.74
N THR A 13 34.56 22.49 -9.66
CA THR A 13 34.22 21.10 -9.33
C THR A 13 32.75 21.07 -8.90
N VAL A 14 31.86 20.95 -9.87
CA VAL A 14 30.49 20.49 -9.61
C VAL A 14 30.60 19.01 -9.26
N LEU A 15 30.41 18.67 -7.99
CA LEU A 15 30.15 17.29 -7.58
C LEU A 15 28.84 16.86 -8.24
N ALA A 16 28.95 16.16 -9.36
CA ALA A 16 27.85 15.44 -9.97
C ALA A 16 27.42 14.34 -8.97
N ALA A 17 26.35 14.61 -8.22
CA ALA A 17 25.64 13.57 -7.49
C ALA A 17 24.99 12.65 -8.53
N ILE A 18 25.70 11.57 -8.87
CA ILE A 18 25.18 10.50 -9.70
C ILE A 18 24.11 9.82 -8.85
N GLY A 19 22.85 10.23 -9.05
CA GLY A 19 21.70 9.55 -8.46
C GLY A 19 21.73 8.10 -8.92
N LEU A 20 21.99 7.19 -7.99
CA LEU A 20 21.76 5.76 -8.18
C LEU A 20 20.24 5.53 -8.13
N ALA A 21 19.53 5.97 -9.16
CA ALA A 21 18.26 5.36 -9.51
C ALA A 21 18.61 3.98 -10.08
N GLY A 22 18.77 3.00 -9.18
CA GLY A 22 18.74 1.59 -9.58
C GLY A 22 17.43 1.31 -10.32
N PRO A 23 17.35 0.24 -11.13
CA PRO A 23 16.09 -0.13 -11.74
C PRO A 23 15.06 -0.28 -10.63
N ALA A 24 14.01 0.55 -10.65
CA ALA A 24 12.81 0.25 -9.90
C ALA A 24 12.33 -1.08 -10.48
N ALA A 25 12.62 -2.18 -9.80
CA ALA A 25 11.94 -3.43 -10.07
C ALA A 25 10.45 -3.07 -10.01
N ALA A 26 9.73 -3.26 -11.11
CA ALA A 26 8.30 -3.06 -11.11
C ALA A 26 7.76 -4.02 -10.04
N ALA A 27 7.29 -3.47 -8.92
CA ALA A 27 6.64 -4.26 -7.90
C ALA A 27 5.46 -4.97 -8.57
N ASP A 28 5.31 -6.27 -8.31
CA ASP A 28 4.12 -6.98 -8.75
C ASP A 28 2.90 -6.25 -8.19
N SER A 29 1.95 -5.98 -9.07
CA SER A 29 0.73 -5.24 -8.75
C SER A 29 -0.48 -5.98 -9.24
N TRP A 30 -1.55 -5.92 -8.45
CA TRP A 30 -2.80 -6.62 -8.72
C TRP A 30 -3.97 -5.67 -8.54
N GLU A 31 -5.08 -6.02 -9.17
CA GLU A 31 -6.34 -5.32 -8.98
C GLU A 31 -7.02 -5.81 -7.69
N MET A 32 -7.53 -4.90 -6.89
CA MET A 32 -8.23 -5.19 -5.65
C MET A 32 -9.60 -5.81 -5.95
N PRO A 33 -9.87 -7.04 -5.49
CA PRO A 33 -11.19 -7.64 -5.64
C PRO A 33 -12.23 -6.91 -4.78
N ASP A 34 -13.50 -6.99 -5.18
CA ASP A 34 -14.63 -6.57 -4.34
C ASP A 34 -14.92 -7.65 -3.31
N VAL A 35 -14.59 -7.36 -2.04
CA VAL A 35 -14.75 -8.27 -0.89
C VAL A 35 -15.56 -7.65 0.24
N GLU A 36 -16.12 -6.44 0.05
CA GLU A 36 -17.03 -5.85 1.03
C GLU A 36 -18.27 -6.73 1.21
N GLY A 37 -18.70 -6.91 2.46
CA GLY A 37 -19.80 -7.79 2.83
C GLY A 37 -19.45 -9.28 2.86
N ALA A 38 -18.26 -9.70 2.41
CA ALA A 38 -17.82 -11.09 2.50
C ALA A 38 -17.45 -11.47 3.94
N ILE A 39 -17.50 -12.77 4.24
CA ILE A 39 -16.88 -13.30 5.46
C ILE A 39 -15.36 -13.10 5.33
N LEU A 40 -14.69 -12.70 6.42
CA LEU A 40 -13.27 -12.35 6.37
C LEU A 40 -12.39 -13.51 5.86
N GLN A 41 -12.74 -14.76 6.14
CA GLN A 41 -12.04 -15.93 5.57
C GLN A 41 -12.11 -15.93 4.04
N GLU A 42 -13.30 -15.71 3.46
CA GLU A 42 -13.49 -15.69 2.00
C GLU A 42 -12.77 -14.49 1.36
N ALA A 43 -12.75 -13.34 2.04
CA ALA A 43 -11.99 -12.17 1.61
C ALA A 43 -10.49 -12.45 1.57
N HIS A 44 -9.93 -13.08 2.62
CA HIS A 44 -8.53 -13.52 2.64
C HIS A 44 -8.22 -14.48 1.49
N ASP A 45 -9.04 -15.51 1.31
CA ASP A 45 -8.83 -16.52 0.27
C ASP A 45 -8.89 -15.91 -1.13
N THR A 46 -9.79 -14.94 -1.35
CA THR A 46 -9.92 -14.21 -2.61
C THR A 46 -8.67 -13.37 -2.89
N ILE A 47 -8.19 -12.59 -1.93
CA ILE A 47 -6.99 -11.76 -2.09
C ILE A 47 -5.74 -12.63 -2.31
N LEU A 48 -5.60 -13.73 -1.55
CA LEU A 48 -4.52 -14.69 -1.75
C LEU A 48 -4.58 -15.33 -3.14
N SER A 49 -5.76 -15.71 -3.62
CA SER A 49 -5.93 -16.26 -4.97
C SER A 49 -5.56 -15.24 -6.05
N THR A 50 -6.00 -13.98 -5.91
CA THR A 50 -5.71 -12.90 -6.86
C THR A 50 -4.22 -12.59 -6.95
N THR A 51 -3.52 -12.64 -5.81
CA THR A 51 -2.10 -12.29 -5.71
C THR A 51 -1.16 -13.50 -5.83
N GLY A 52 -1.69 -14.71 -6.05
CA GLY A 52 -0.89 -15.93 -6.03
C GLY A 52 -0.23 -16.20 -4.67
N GLY A 53 -0.83 -15.70 -3.58
CA GLY A 53 -0.36 -15.83 -2.21
C GLY A 53 0.70 -14.81 -1.80
N ALA A 54 1.00 -13.81 -2.64
CA ALA A 54 2.03 -12.82 -2.36
C ALA A 54 1.61 -11.78 -1.31
N VAL A 55 0.31 -11.54 -1.15
CA VAL A 55 -0.21 -10.48 -0.28
C VAL A 55 -1.27 -11.04 0.68
N VAL A 56 -1.09 -10.74 1.97
CA VAL A 56 -2.09 -11.01 3.02
C VAL A 56 -2.72 -9.67 3.41
N PRO A 57 -4.07 -9.55 3.43
CA PRO A 57 -4.70 -8.31 3.88
C PRO A 57 -4.39 -8.03 5.35
N GLN A 58 -4.24 -6.75 5.67
CA GLN A 58 -4.25 -6.29 7.05
C GLN A 58 -5.69 -6.07 7.51
N THR A 59 -5.94 -6.24 8.81
CA THR A 59 -7.29 -6.14 9.36
C THR A 59 -7.36 -5.19 10.55
N SER A 60 -8.47 -4.48 10.68
CA SER A 60 -8.83 -3.64 11.82
C SER A 60 -10.31 -3.79 12.11
N THR A 61 -10.77 -3.50 13.32
CA THR A 61 -12.22 -3.48 13.59
C THR A 61 -12.81 -2.12 13.23
N ALA A 62 -14.02 -2.12 12.70
CA ALA A 62 -14.73 -0.88 12.32
C ALA A 62 -15.07 0.01 13.52
N ASP A 63 -15.21 -0.57 14.72
CA ASP A 63 -15.45 0.17 15.97
C ASP A 63 -14.15 0.68 16.63
N GLY A 64 -12.99 0.38 16.05
CA GLY A 64 -11.66 0.77 16.57
C GLY A 64 -11.20 -0.03 17.79
N THR A 65 -11.98 -0.99 18.27
CA THR A 65 -11.56 -1.87 19.37
C THR A 65 -10.42 -2.79 18.92
N PRO A 66 -9.28 -2.87 19.63
CA PRO A 66 -8.11 -3.62 19.17
C PRO A 66 -8.27 -5.14 19.37
N TYR A 67 -9.33 -5.73 18.83
CA TYR A 67 -9.52 -7.18 18.80
C TYR A 67 -8.63 -7.80 17.74
N GLU A 68 -8.15 -9.02 18.03
CA GLU A 68 -7.46 -9.85 17.06
C GLU A 68 -8.45 -10.77 16.33
N GLN A 69 -8.30 -10.90 15.02
CA GLN A 69 -9.17 -11.72 14.17
C GLN A 69 -8.65 -13.16 14.09
N ILE A 70 -8.61 -13.89 15.21
CA ILE A 70 -8.05 -15.26 15.25
C ILE A 70 -8.88 -16.26 14.44
N ASN A 71 -10.20 -16.20 14.59
CA ASN A 71 -11.12 -16.98 13.78
C ASN A 71 -11.72 -16.05 12.73
N LEU A 72 -11.33 -16.20 11.47
CA LEU A 72 -11.75 -15.30 10.39
C LEU A 72 -13.22 -15.47 10.01
N THR A 73 -13.82 -16.66 10.21
CA THR A 73 -15.25 -16.89 9.86
C THR A 73 -16.24 -16.18 10.80
N ASN A 74 -15.72 -15.50 11.81
CA ASN A 74 -16.45 -14.83 12.87
C ASN A 74 -16.67 -13.33 12.60
N TRP A 75 -16.17 -12.86 11.46
CA TRP A 75 -16.10 -11.46 11.06
C TRP A 75 -16.60 -11.29 9.62
N VAL A 76 -17.17 -10.12 9.34
CA VAL A 76 -17.57 -9.67 8.01
C VAL A 76 -16.77 -8.43 7.65
N VAL A 77 -16.38 -8.30 6.39
CA VAL A 77 -15.71 -7.09 5.85
C VAL A 77 -16.74 -5.98 5.73
N CYS A 78 -16.53 -4.88 6.43
CA CYS A 78 -17.40 -3.70 6.37
C CYS A 78 -16.93 -2.68 5.34
N SER A 79 -15.61 -2.54 5.18
CA SER A 79 -15.00 -1.66 4.20
C SER A 79 -13.66 -2.23 3.75
N GLN A 80 -13.23 -1.84 2.56
CA GLN A 80 -11.92 -2.20 2.02
C GLN A 80 -11.14 -0.99 1.50
N SER A 81 -9.81 -1.05 1.65
CA SER A 81 -8.88 -0.10 1.06
C SER A 81 -7.71 -0.84 0.39
N PRO A 82 -7.40 -0.56 -0.88
CA PRO A 82 -8.13 0.35 -1.77
C PRO A 82 -9.55 -0.19 -2.09
N SER A 83 -10.40 0.65 -2.68
CA SER A 83 -11.70 0.19 -3.20
C SER A 83 -11.51 -0.83 -4.33
N ALA A 84 -12.55 -1.59 -4.63
CA ALA A 84 -12.54 -2.55 -5.74
C ALA A 84 -12.05 -1.89 -7.05
N GLY A 85 -11.20 -2.60 -7.80
CA GLY A 85 -10.52 -2.04 -8.98
C GLY A 85 -9.25 -1.24 -8.68
N GLY A 86 -8.97 -0.95 -7.40
CA GLY A 86 -7.75 -0.28 -6.96
C GLY A 86 -6.51 -1.15 -7.06
N THR A 87 -5.33 -0.57 -6.84
CA THR A 87 -4.05 -1.28 -6.96
C THR A 87 -3.57 -1.81 -5.61
N ILE A 88 -3.25 -3.10 -5.56
CA ILE A 88 -2.53 -3.74 -4.45
C ILE A 88 -1.07 -3.95 -4.86
N THR A 89 -0.15 -3.82 -3.91
CA THR A 89 1.24 -4.29 -4.06
C THR A 89 1.68 -5.06 -2.81
N VAL A 90 2.85 -5.70 -2.86
CA VAL A 90 3.44 -6.35 -1.68
C VAL A 90 3.80 -5.33 -0.59
N ASP A 91 4.25 -4.14 -0.99
CA ASP A 91 4.67 -3.07 -0.08
C ASP A 91 3.46 -2.33 0.54
N GLU A 92 2.32 -2.38 -0.13
CA GLU A 92 1.05 -1.77 0.29
C GLU A 92 -0.08 -2.81 0.24
N PRO A 93 -0.13 -3.73 1.22
CA PRO A 93 -1.19 -4.72 1.32
C PRO A 93 -2.54 -4.05 1.58
N PRO A 94 -3.65 -4.64 1.11
CA PRO A 94 -4.96 -4.06 1.31
C PRO A 94 -5.35 -4.11 2.79
N GLN A 95 -6.12 -3.12 3.21
CA GLN A 95 -6.69 -2.99 4.55
C GLN A 95 -8.17 -3.36 4.50
N LEU A 96 -8.59 -4.25 5.40
CA LEU A 96 -10.00 -4.63 5.57
C LEU A 96 -10.46 -4.19 6.96
N GLU A 97 -11.48 -3.32 7.01
CA GLU A 97 -12.17 -3.07 8.28
C GLU A 97 -13.26 -4.11 8.46
N VAL A 98 -13.34 -4.67 9.66
CA VAL A 98 -14.24 -5.79 9.95
C VAL A 98 -15.11 -5.53 11.16
N ALA A 99 -16.27 -6.16 11.20
CA ALA A 99 -17.11 -6.22 12.38
C ALA A 99 -17.69 -7.61 12.57
N ARG A 100 -18.39 -7.81 13.69
CA ARG A 100 -19.25 -8.99 13.84
C ARG A 100 -20.42 -8.89 12.86
N PHE A 101 -21.03 -10.04 12.57
CA PHE A 101 -22.19 -10.10 11.68
C PHE A 101 -23.26 -9.07 12.06
N ASN A 102 -23.85 -8.42 11.05
CA ASN A 102 -24.86 -7.37 11.20
C ASN A 102 -24.42 -6.14 12.02
N SER A 103 -23.11 -5.93 12.17
CA SER A 103 -22.55 -4.79 12.91
C SER A 103 -21.77 -3.81 12.02
N CYS A 104 -21.76 -4.03 10.69
CA CYS A 104 -21.32 -3.01 9.74
C CYS A 104 -22.40 -1.92 9.70
N GLY A 105 -22.01 -0.69 10.04
CA GLY A 105 -22.90 0.47 10.19
C GLY A 105 -23.14 1.23 8.90
#